data_AF-A0A1X1W3Z9-F1
#
_entry.id   AF-A0A1X1W3Z9-F1
#
_cell.length_a   1.000
_cell.length_b   1.000
_cell.length_c   1.000
_cell.angle_alpha   90.00
_cell.angle_beta   90.00
_cell.angle_gamma   90.00
#
_symmetry.space_group_name_H-M   'P 1'
#
loop_
_entity.id
_entity.type
_entity.pdbx_description
1 polymer ?
#
loop_
_entity_poly.entity_id
_entity_poly.type
_entity_poly.pdbx_seq_one_letter_code
_entity_poly.pdbx_strand_id
1 'polypeptide(L)'
;MTAPVEPVVYLDADATRDAEFDEATHTWTAGGRSARVVVATDGTLPSALTCRMEHLRPYLGVAVHGVPNWFLVTGPDAAAQKGYIAKCLDYLERSDATRIEVRAGTQRTYDGRSRGRNRRGGHYWRKVGRRIPSSFEVRFLGFEDGPEDSVFDGAATVAMGDRVLDAKVRLTGRIDPIDGHYHWQGTVFAADVDVRLPLEVTVTIGDRSARGRLTERTPWSTFSVVGLGAPPFALEAVEVDVPLL
;
A
#
# COMPACT_ATOMS: atom_id res chain seq x y z
N MET A 1 -27.52 -11.10 -9.68
CA MET A 1 -26.96 -10.02 -10.52
C MET A 1 -26.23 -9.08 -9.59
N THR A 2 -24.90 -9.12 -9.58
CA THR A 2 -24.07 -8.18 -8.81
C THR A 2 -24.26 -6.79 -9.43
N ALA A 3 -24.46 -5.77 -8.60
CA ALA A 3 -24.55 -4.39 -9.09
C ALA A 3 -23.26 -4.02 -9.85
N PRO A 4 -23.33 -3.20 -10.92
CA PRO A 4 -22.15 -2.78 -11.64
C PRO A 4 -21.23 -1.97 -10.73
N VAL A 5 -19.93 -2.29 -10.73
CA VAL A 5 -18.91 -1.55 -9.98
C VAL A 5 -18.49 -0.32 -10.79
N GLU A 6 -18.71 0.86 -10.24
CA GLU A 6 -18.29 2.12 -10.84
C GLU A 6 -16.78 2.36 -10.63
N PRO A 7 -16.04 2.90 -11.62
CA PRO A 7 -14.60 3.12 -11.46
C PRO A 7 -14.29 4.19 -10.40
N VAL A 8 -15.05 5.29 -10.40
CA VAL A 8 -14.91 6.39 -9.44
C VAL A 8 -16.30 6.94 -9.12
N VAL A 9 -16.60 7.12 -7.84
CA VAL A 9 -17.82 7.79 -7.38
C VAL A 9 -17.47 9.01 -6.53
N TYR A 10 -18.27 10.07 -6.65
CA TYR A 10 -18.23 11.22 -5.77
C TYR A 10 -19.38 11.12 -4.78
N LEU A 11 -19.09 11.19 -3.48
CA LEU A 11 -20.07 11.06 -2.41
C LEU A 11 -20.04 12.24 -1.44
N ASP A 12 -21.16 12.43 -0.75
CA ASP A 12 -21.37 13.37 0.35
C ASP A 12 -21.58 12.63 1.69
N ALA A 13 -21.70 13.38 2.77
CA ALA A 13 -21.72 12.89 4.14
C ALA A 13 -22.78 11.82 4.37
N ASP A 14 -23.98 12.01 3.82
CA ASP A 14 -25.09 11.09 4.04
C ASP A 14 -24.86 9.76 3.32
N ALA A 15 -24.29 9.78 2.10
CA ALA A 15 -23.98 8.56 1.36
C ALA A 15 -22.74 7.80 1.89
N THR A 16 -21.90 8.45 2.71
CA THR A 16 -20.64 7.87 3.24
C THR A 16 -20.78 7.19 4.61
N ARG A 17 -21.93 7.32 5.29
CA ARG A 17 -22.10 6.83 6.68
C ARG A 17 -21.92 5.32 6.81
N ASP A 18 -22.50 4.57 5.89
CA ASP A 18 -22.52 3.10 5.88
C ASP A 18 -21.50 2.53 4.88
N ALA A 19 -20.49 3.31 4.51
CA ALA A 19 -19.49 2.88 3.55
C ALA A 19 -18.64 1.74 4.10
N GLU A 20 -18.58 0.64 3.36
CA GLU A 20 -17.80 -0.56 3.70
C GLU A 20 -16.85 -0.90 2.55
N PHE A 21 -15.62 -1.29 2.89
CA PHE A 21 -14.62 -1.72 1.92
C PHE A 21 -14.54 -3.25 1.90
N ASP A 22 -14.72 -3.82 0.73
CA ASP A 22 -14.50 -5.23 0.47
C ASP A 22 -13.05 -5.44 0.03
N GLU A 23 -12.25 -6.06 0.89
CA GLU A 23 -10.84 -6.35 0.63
C GLU A 23 -10.66 -7.39 -0.49
N ALA A 24 -11.62 -8.29 -0.72
CA ALA A 24 -11.52 -9.31 -1.78
C ALA A 24 -11.68 -8.71 -3.18
N THR A 25 -12.52 -7.67 -3.30
CA THR A 25 -12.80 -7.01 -4.59
C THR A 25 -12.10 -5.66 -4.72
N HIS A 26 -11.48 -5.16 -3.64
CA HIS A 26 -10.95 -3.79 -3.53
C HIS A 26 -11.99 -2.72 -3.92
N THR A 27 -13.24 -2.90 -3.50
CA THR A 27 -14.34 -1.98 -3.80
C THR A 27 -15.01 -1.46 -2.53
N TRP A 28 -15.54 -0.25 -2.62
CA TRP A 28 -16.42 0.33 -1.63
C TRP A 28 -17.88 0.07 -1.98
N THR A 29 -18.68 -0.27 -0.98
CA THR A 29 -20.14 -0.20 -1.06
C THR A 29 -20.62 0.95 -0.19
N ALA A 30 -21.30 1.94 -0.78
CA ALA A 30 -21.75 3.14 -0.09
C ALA A 30 -23.00 3.71 -0.77
N GLY A 31 -24.02 4.08 0.00
CA GLY A 31 -25.28 4.63 -0.54
C GLY A 31 -25.98 3.71 -1.56
N GLY A 32 -25.85 2.38 -1.41
CA GLY A 32 -26.38 1.39 -2.35
C GLY A 32 -25.61 1.25 -3.67
N ARG A 33 -24.44 1.90 -3.79
CA ARG A 33 -23.58 1.85 -4.98
C ARG A 33 -22.30 1.09 -4.64
N SER A 34 -21.76 0.38 -5.62
CA SER A 34 -20.43 -0.24 -5.52
C SER A 34 -19.46 0.52 -6.41
N ALA A 35 -18.32 0.91 -5.87
CA ALA A 35 -17.31 1.68 -6.60
C ALA A 35 -15.89 1.26 -6.24
N ARG A 36 -14.97 1.30 -7.20
CA ARG A 36 -13.55 1.01 -6.92
C ARG A 36 -12.91 2.13 -6.12
N VAL A 37 -13.13 3.39 -6.51
CA VAL A 37 -12.62 4.57 -5.82
C VAL A 37 -13.75 5.49 -5.39
N VAL A 38 -13.65 6.03 -4.17
CA VAL A 38 -14.55 7.06 -3.65
C VAL A 38 -13.79 8.38 -3.53
N VAL A 39 -14.43 9.47 -3.93
CA VAL A 39 -13.97 10.84 -3.70
C VAL A 39 -15.01 11.58 -2.87
N ALA A 40 -14.76 11.72 -1.57
CA ALA A 40 -15.62 12.49 -0.68
C ALA A 40 -15.34 13.99 -0.83
N THR A 41 -16.38 14.76 -1.13
CA THR A 41 -16.25 16.19 -1.50
C THR A 41 -16.46 17.17 -0.34
N ASP A 42 -16.93 16.66 0.80
CA ASP A 42 -17.15 17.40 2.04
C ASP A 42 -16.17 17.01 3.16
N GLY A 43 -15.34 16.00 2.91
CA GLY A 43 -14.30 15.58 3.82
C GLY A 43 -14.70 14.49 4.79
N THR A 44 -15.88 13.91 4.62
CA THR A 44 -16.27 12.76 5.44
C THR A 44 -15.39 11.56 5.16
N LEU A 45 -15.19 10.80 6.23
CA LEU A 45 -14.60 9.48 6.20
C LEU A 45 -15.71 8.47 6.56
N PRO A 46 -15.57 7.20 6.15
CA PRO A 46 -16.48 6.15 6.58
C PRO A 46 -16.61 6.11 8.12
N SER A 47 -17.84 6.02 8.63
CA SER A 47 -18.11 6.09 10.08
C SER A 47 -17.33 5.03 10.87
N ALA A 48 -17.15 3.83 10.31
CA ALA A 48 -16.38 2.74 10.89
C ALA A 48 -14.90 3.10 11.20
N LEU A 49 -14.36 4.14 10.55
CA LEU A 49 -12.98 4.58 10.66
C LEU A 49 -12.83 5.89 11.44
N THR A 50 -13.93 6.62 11.64
CA THR A 50 -13.92 7.95 12.29
C THR A 50 -13.46 7.89 13.75
N CYS A 51 -13.86 6.88 14.52
CA CYS A 51 -13.47 6.74 15.94
C CYS A 51 -11.99 6.35 16.18
N ARG A 52 -11.24 5.91 15.15
CA ARG A 52 -9.86 5.41 15.32
C ARG A 52 -8.78 6.41 14.89
N MET A 53 -9.17 7.54 14.30
CA MET A 53 -8.29 8.38 13.49
C MET A 53 -8.17 9.84 13.95
N GLU A 54 -8.70 10.16 15.15
CA GLU A 54 -8.96 11.51 15.65
C GLU A 54 -7.74 12.46 15.75
N HIS A 55 -6.52 12.04 15.39
CA HIS A 55 -5.29 12.80 15.69
C HIS A 55 -4.38 13.12 14.50
N LEU A 56 -4.60 12.59 13.30
CA LEU A 56 -3.71 12.85 12.15
C LEU A 56 -4.44 13.58 11.02
N ARG A 57 -3.84 14.66 10.50
CA ARG A 57 -4.36 15.33 9.30
C ARG A 57 -4.30 14.38 8.09
N PRO A 58 -5.28 14.43 7.18
CA PRO A 58 -5.18 13.72 5.91
C PRO A 58 -3.92 14.16 5.14
N TYR A 59 -3.21 13.20 4.57
CA TYR A 59 -2.04 13.46 3.75
C TYR A 59 -2.42 14.37 2.58
N LEU A 60 -1.79 15.54 2.49
CA LEU A 60 -2.10 16.60 1.52
C LEU A 60 -3.57 17.08 1.50
N GLY A 61 -4.38 16.70 2.51
CA GLY A 61 -5.82 16.90 2.48
C GLY A 61 -6.56 15.96 1.52
N VAL A 62 -5.91 14.91 1.00
CA VAL A 62 -6.48 14.01 -0.03
C VAL A 62 -6.61 12.56 0.38
N ALA A 63 -5.80 12.04 1.29
CA ALA A 63 -5.81 10.60 1.60
C ALA A 63 -5.54 10.35 3.07
N VAL A 64 -6.07 9.25 3.58
CA VAL A 64 -5.92 8.82 4.97
C VAL A 64 -5.48 7.37 4.99
N HIS A 65 -4.42 7.07 5.75
CA HIS A 65 -3.94 5.71 5.97
C HIS A 65 -5.02 4.92 6.72
N GLY A 66 -5.24 3.67 6.33
CA GLY A 66 -6.34 2.83 6.78
C GLY A 66 -7.64 3.02 6.00
N VAL A 67 -7.66 3.88 4.98
CA VAL A 67 -8.84 4.13 4.12
C VAL A 67 -8.43 3.96 2.64
N PRO A 68 -8.23 2.72 2.16
CA PRO A 68 -7.79 2.47 0.80
C PRO A 68 -8.83 2.96 -0.21
N ASN A 69 -8.38 3.34 -1.40
CA ASN A 69 -9.23 3.82 -2.50
C ASN A 69 -10.19 4.97 -2.15
N TRP A 70 -9.95 5.68 -1.04
CA TRP A 70 -10.76 6.80 -0.60
C TRP A 70 -9.95 8.08 -0.66
N PHE A 71 -10.42 9.03 -1.44
CA PHE A 71 -9.84 10.35 -1.54
C PHE A 71 -10.77 11.43 -1.01
N LEU A 72 -10.17 12.49 -0.50
CA LEU A 72 -10.85 13.68 -0.03
C LEU A 72 -10.56 14.83 -1.00
N VAL A 73 -11.57 15.63 -1.28
CA VAL A 73 -11.42 16.93 -1.92
C VAL A 73 -12.04 17.96 -0.99
N THR A 74 -11.19 18.62 -0.20
CA THR A 74 -11.63 19.50 0.89
C THR A 74 -10.78 20.76 0.99
N GLY A 75 -11.39 21.84 1.48
CA GLY A 75 -10.68 23.08 1.76
C GLY A 75 -10.24 23.87 0.51
N PRO A 76 -9.31 24.83 0.64
CA PRO A 76 -9.07 25.85 -0.38
C PRO A 76 -8.31 25.37 -1.62
N ASP A 77 -7.70 24.17 -1.57
CA ASP A 77 -6.80 23.65 -2.62
C ASP A 77 -7.48 22.65 -3.59
N ALA A 78 -8.82 22.65 -3.68
CA ALA A 78 -9.59 21.63 -4.39
C ALA A 78 -9.11 21.32 -5.82
N ALA A 79 -8.74 22.33 -6.61
CA ALA A 79 -8.23 22.11 -7.97
C ALA A 79 -6.90 21.34 -7.98
N ALA A 80 -5.98 21.66 -7.06
CA ALA A 80 -4.70 20.99 -6.94
C ALA A 80 -4.86 19.57 -6.38
N GLN A 81 -5.81 19.36 -5.46
CA GLN A 81 -6.17 18.05 -4.94
C GLN A 81 -6.71 17.15 -6.05
N LYS A 82 -7.67 17.63 -6.86
CA LYS A 82 -8.18 16.89 -8.03
C LYS A 82 -7.06 16.49 -8.99
N GLY A 83 -6.15 17.42 -9.31
CA GLY A 83 -5.00 17.15 -10.15
C GLY A 83 -3.98 16.18 -9.53
N TYR A 84 -3.92 16.08 -8.20
CA TYR A 84 -3.11 15.09 -7.49
C TYR A 84 -3.80 13.71 -7.48
N ILE A 85 -5.10 13.65 -7.20
CA ILE A 85 -5.92 12.44 -7.22
C ILE A 85 -5.87 11.82 -8.61
N ALA A 86 -6.01 12.61 -9.69
CA ALA A 86 -5.89 12.12 -11.06
C ALA A 86 -4.53 11.43 -11.31
N LYS A 87 -3.44 11.91 -10.71
CA LYS A 87 -2.11 11.26 -10.80
C LYS A 87 -2.03 9.98 -9.97
N CYS A 88 -2.75 9.91 -8.85
CA CYS A 88 -2.87 8.66 -8.08
C CYS A 88 -3.65 7.61 -8.88
N LEU A 89 -4.73 8.01 -9.56
CA LEU A 89 -5.51 7.12 -10.43
C LEU A 89 -4.70 6.66 -11.64
N ASP A 90 -3.99 7.56 -12.31
CA ASP A 90 -3.06 7.21 -13.39
C ASP A 90 -1.92 6.29 -12.90
N TYR A 91 -1.43 6.49 -11.67
CA TYR A 91 -0.47 5.57 -11.08
C TYR A 91 -1.07 4.19 -10.81
N LEU A 92 -2.28 4.13 -10.25
CA LEU A 92 -3.03 2.90 -10.00
C LEU A 92 -3.22 2.12 -11.31
N GLU A 93 -3.72 2.78 -12.36
CA GLU A 93 -3.94 2.21 -13.70
C GLU A 93 -2.64 1.71 -14.34
N ARG A 94 -1.58 2.55 -14.37
CA ARG A 94 -0.28 2.14 -14.93
C ARG A 94 0.38 1.00 -14.16
N SER A 95 0.03 0.85 -12.89
CA SER A 95 0.51 -0.25 -12.06
C SER A 95 -0.34 -1.50 -12.18
N ASP A 96 -1.49 -1.48 -12.88
CA ASP A 96 -2.52 -2.55 -12.92
C ASP A 96 -3.09 -2.94 -11.54
N ALA A 97 -2.87 -2.11 -10.54
CA ALA A 97 -3.38 -2.33 -9.19
C ALA A 97 -4.86 -1.94 -9.09
N THR A 98 -5.54 -2.49 -8.11
CA THR A 98 -6.96 -2.19 -7.82
C THR A 98 -7.17 -1.57 -6.43
N ARG A 99 -6.13 -1.59 -5.56
CA ARG A 99 -6.09 -0.93 -4.26
C ARG A 99 -4.94 0.06 -4.20
N ILE A 100 -5.18 1.26 -3.69
CA ILE A 100 -4.17 2.29 -3.40
C ILE A 100 -4.43 2.89 -2.02
N GLU A 101 -3.39 2.99 -1.20
CA GLU A 101 -3.49 3.55 0.15
C GLU A 101 -2.25 4.36 0.50
N VAL A 102 -2.41 5.49 1.20
CA VAL A 102 -1.27 6.26 1.68
C VAL A 102 -0.57 5.52 2.82
N ARG A 103 0.77 5.46 2.78
CA ARG A 103 1.56 4.82 3.84
C ARG A 103 1.45 5.60 5.16
N ALA A 104 1.32 4.88 6.29
CA ALA A 104 1.21 5.48 7.62
C ALA A 104 2.35 6.45 7.95
N GLY A 105 3.60 6.06 7.64
CA GLY A 105 4.80 6.87 7.86
C GLY A 105 4.80 8.17 7.04
N THR A 106 4.26 8.12 5.82
CA THR A 106 4.11 9.29 4.94
C THR A 106 3.13 10.29 5.54
N GLN A 107 1.96 9.84 6.01
CA GLN A 107 0.97 10.70 6.65
C GLN A 107 1.51 11.30 7.96
N ARG A 108 2.13 10.50 8.83
CA ARG A 108 2.74 11.00 10.08
C ARG A 108 3.82 12.05 9.84
N THR A 109 4.71 11.80 8.88
CA THR A 109 5.77 12.76 8.51
C THR A 109 5.18 14.06 7.96
N TYR A 110 4.12 13.95 7.17
CA TYR A 110 3.41 15.10 6.63
C TYR A 110 2.70 15.91 7.72
N ASP A 111 1.99 15.26 8.65
CA ASP A 111 1.29 15.92 9.77
C ASP A 111 2.28 16.74 10.61
N GLY A 112 3.41 16.14 11.00
CA GLY A 112 4.47 16.81 11.76
C GLY A 112 5.07 18.02 11.02
N ARG A 113 5.23 17.95 9.69
CA ARG A 113 5.81 19.05 8.88
C ARG A 113 4.82 20.14 8.48
N SER A 114 3.53 19.85 8.53
CA SER A 114 2.49 20.75 7.99
C SER A 114 1.83 21.63 9.05
N ARG A 115 2.16 21.45 10.34
CA ARG A 115 1.78 22.38 11.41
C ARG A 115 2.27 23.79 11.05
N GLY A 116 1.33 24.71 10.76
CA GLY A 116 1.62 26.12 10.48
C GLY A 116 1.70 26.54 9.00
N ARG A 117 1.48 25.65 8.02
CA ARG A 117 1.45 26.00 6.59
C ARG A 117 0.01 26.03 6.03
N ASN A 118 -0.49 27.21 5.68
CA ASN A 118 -1.86 27.39 5.20
C ASN A 118 -2.03 27.50 3.67
N ARG A 119 -0.95 27.68 2.88
CA ARG A 119 -1.04 27.80 1.41
C ARG A 119 0.09 27.05 0.70
N ARG A 120 -0.27 26.31 -0.36
CA ARG A 120 0.65 25.47 -1.16
C ARG A 120 0.71 25.98 -2.60
N GLY A 121 1.85 26.48 -3.04
CA GLY A 121 2.04 26.91 -4.43
C GLY A 121 2.13 25.74 -5.42
N GLY A 122 1.98 26.01 -6.72
CA GLY A 122 2.03 24.97 -7.76
C GLY A 122 3.34 24.15 -7.79
N HIS A 123 4.47 24.76 -7.43
CA HIS A 123 5.76 24.03 -7.29
C HIS A 123 5.69 22.92 -6.24
N TYR A 124 4.98 23.15 -5.12
CA TYR A 124 4.79 22.15 -4.08
C TYR A 124 4.05 20.93 -4.63
N TRP A 125 2.93 21.14 -5.32
CA TRP A 125 2.09 20.08 -5.89
C TRP A 125 2.83 19.27 -6.97
N ARG A 126 3.69 19.91 -7.76
CA ARG A 126 4.58 19.21 -8.70
C ARG A 126 5.58 18.31 -7.98
N LYS A 127 6.19 18.80 -6.89
CA LYS A 127 7.15 18.02 -6.09
C LYS A 127 6.52 16.80 -5.44
N VAL A 128 5.35 16.95 -4.80
CA VAL A 128 4.68 15.82 -4.14
C VAL A 128 4.10 14.83 -5.15
N GLY A 129 3.70 15.27 -6.34
CA GLY A 129 3.25 14.38 -7.42
C GLY A 129 4.33 13.37 -7.84
N ARG A 130 5.60 13.78 -7.88
CA ARG A 130 6.73 12.87 -8.18
C ARG A 130 6.97 11.81 -7.09
N ARG A 131 6.36 11.97 -5.92
CA ARG A 131 6.53 11.05 -4.77
C ARG A 131 5.39 10.04 -4.64
N ILE A 132 4.42 10.04 -5.54
CA ILE A 132 3.28 9.11 -5.45
C ILE A 132 3.73 7.65 -5.28
N PRO A 133 4.68 7.11 -6.07
CA PRO A 133 5.11 5.71 -5.92
C PRO A 133 5.71 5.35 -4.55
N SER A 134 6.30 6.31 -3.84
CA SER A 134 6.85 6.10 -2.50
C SER A 134 5.92 6.56 -1.37
N SER A 135 4.89 7.33 -1.69
CA SER A 135 3.91 7.84 -0.73
C SER A 135 2.76 6.86 -0.50
N PHE A 136 2.45 6.06 -1.53
CA PHE A 136 1.36 5.10 -1.52
C PHE A 136 1.87 3.66 -1.59
N GLU A 137 1.09 2.75 -1.01
CA GLU A 137 1.12 1.33 -1.33
C GLU A 137 0.01 1.02 -2.34
N VAL A 138 0.25 0.05 -3.23
CA VAL A 138 -0.75 -0.42 -4.19
C VAL A 138 -0.84 -1.95 -4.16
N ARG A 139 -2.04 -2.51 -4.36
CA ARG A 139 -2.29 -3.97 -4.44
C ARG A 139 -3.24 -4.32 -5.58
N PHE A 140 -3.16 -5.55 -6.07
CA PHE A 140 -3.87 -6.07 -7.24
C PHE A 140 -4.99 -7.01 -6.83
N LEU A 141 -6.02 -7.16 -7.66
CA LEU A 141 -7.11 -8.13 -7.45
C LEU A 141 -6.60 -9.52 -7.86
N GLY A 142 -6.91 -10.56 -7.09
CA GLY A 142 -6.38 -11.91 -7.37
C GLY A 142 -4.99 -12.18 -6.79
N PHE A 143 -4.57 -11.41 -5.76
CA PHE A 143 -3.45 -11.81 -4.90
C PHE A 143 -3.84 -12.92 -3.89
N GLU A 144 -4.79 -13.76 -4.30
CA GLU A 144 -5.10 -15.12 -3.85
C GLU A 144 -5.38 -15.88 -5.16
N ASP A 145 -4.53 -16.84 -5.54
CA ASP A 145 -4.52 -17.70 -6.75
C ASP A 145 -4.23 -17.07 -8.14
N GLY A 146 -2.97 -16.66 -8.38
CA GLY A 146 -2.34 -16.66 -9.71
C GLY A 146 -1.36 -17.83 -9.85
N PRO A 147 -0.95 -18.26 -11.06
CA PRO A 147 0.05 -19.32 -11.22
C PRO A 147 1.34 -18.94 -10.47
N GLU A 148 1.93 -19.93 -9.78
CA GLU A 148 2.90 -19.83 -8.67
C GLU A 148 4.25 -19.13 -8.97
N ASP A 149 4.48 -18.60 -10.15
CA ASP A 149 5.83 -18.57 -10.71
C ASP A 149 6.76 -17.44 -10.19
N SER A 150 6.38 -16.67 -9.16
CA SER A 150 7.37 -15.84 -8.42
C SER A 150 6.93 -15.31 -7.04
N VAL A 151 5.86 -15.86 -6.45
CA VAL A 151 5.44 -15.49 -5.10
C VAL A 151 5.62 -16.70 -4.19
N PHE A 152 6.59 -16.62 -3.28
CA PHE A 152 6.71 -17.60 -2.22
C PHE A 152 5.68 -17.31 -1.14
N ASP A 153 4.80 -18.27 -0.85
CA ASP A 153 3.86 -18.24 0.26
C ASP A 153 4.04 -19.50 1.11
N GLY A 154 4.57 -19.34 2.32
CA GLY A 154 4.92 -20.51 3.13
C GLY A 154 5.51 -20.17 4.47
N ALA A 155 5.92 -21.21 5.20
CA ALA A 155 6.61 -21.06 6.47
C ALA A 155 8.04 -20.54 6.26
N ALA A 156 8.48 -19.68 7.18
CA ALA A 156 9.84 -19.20 7.27
C ALA A 156 10.22 -19.00 8.74
N THR A 157 11.52 -19.08 8.99
CA THR A 157 12.11 -18.66 10.25
C THR A 157 12.67 -17.25 10.10
N VAL A 158 12.25 -16.32 10.96
CA VAL A 158 12.67 -14.93 10.96
C VAL A 158 13.50 -14.64 12.20
N ALA A 159 14.81 -14.45 12.01
CA ALA A 159 15.74 -14.05 13.06
C ALA A 159 15.83 -12.53 13.17
N MET A 160 15.64 -12.02 14.39
CA MET A 160 15.57 -10.61 14.79
C MET A 160 16.52 -10.40 15.98
N GLY A 161 17.81 -10.21 15.72
CA GLY A 161 18.82 -10.10 16.79
C GLY A 161 18.97 -11.41 17.57
N ASP A 162 18.61 -11.41 18.85
CA ASP A 162 18.64 -12.56 19.75
C ASP A 162 17.36 -13.42 19.71
N ARG A 163 16.34 -12.98 18.97
CA ARG A 163 15.05 -13.68 18.84
C ARG A 163 14.93 -14.38 17.49
N VAL A 164 14.30 -15.54 17.51
CA VAL A 164 13.96 -16.32 16.32
C VAL A 164 12.47 -16.64 16.38
N LEU A 165 11.77 -16.41 15.28
CA LEU A 165 10.33 -16.62 15.16
C LEU A 165 10.03 -17.52 13.97
N ASP A 166 9.22 -18.56 14.18
CA ASP A 166 8.58 -19.26 13.08
C ASP A 166 7.31 -18.52 12.67
N ALA A 167 7.25 -18.09 11.42
CA ALA A 167 6.15 -17.29 10.88
C ALA A 167 5.77 -17.77 9.49
N LYS A 168 4.51 -17.54 9.11
CA LYS A 168 4.13 -17.57 7.70
C LYS A 168 4.68 -16.30 7.03
N VAL A 169 5.15 -16.40 5.80
CA VAL A 169 5.58 -15.26 4.98
C VAL A 169 4.98 -15.36 3.60
N ARG A 170 4.70 -14.21 2.99
CA ARG A 170 4.38 -14.11 1.56
C ARG A 170 5.35 -13.12 0.93
N LEU A 171 6.26 -13.60 0.09
CA LEU A 171 7.40 -12.86 -0.47
C LEU A 171 7.39 -12.94 -1.99
N THR A 172 7.87 -11.88 -2.63
CA THR A 172 8.09 -11.80 -4.07
C THR A 172 9.29 -10.91 -4.35
N GLY A 173 9.79 -10.89 -5.58
CA GLY A 173 10.86 -9.99 -5.94
C GLY A 173 11.03 -9.81 -7.44
N ARG A 174 11.90 -8.88 -7.80
CA ARG A 174 12.22 -8.55 -9.19
C ARG A 174 13.59 -7.90 -9.30
N ILE A 175 14.21 -7.99 -10.47
CA ILE A 175 15.38 -7.17 -10.80
C ILE A 175 14.94 -5.73 -10.99
N ASP A 176 15.56 -4.79 -10.28
CA ASP A 176 15.38 -3.36 -10.53
C ASP A 176 16.30 -2.94 -11.69
N PRO A 177 15.78 -2.40 -12.80
CA PRO A 177 16.58 -2.08 -13.97
C PRO A 177 17.51 -0.87 -13.77
N ILE A 178 17.32 -0.09 -12.71
CA ILE A 178 18.12 1.10 -12.43
C ILE A 178 19.46 0.71 -11.78
N ASP A 179 19.42 -0.23 -10.83
CA ASP A 179 20.62 -0.68 -10.12
C ASP A 179 21.09 -2.08 -10.54
N GLY A 180 20.28 -2.84 -11.28
CA GLY A 180 20.58 -4.20 -11.73
C GLY A 180 20.50 -5.25 -10.61
N HIS A 181 20.01 -4.90 -9.43
CA HIS A 181 19.94 -5.81 -8.28
C HIS A 181 18.55 -6.43 -8.18
N TYR A 182 18.47 -7.64 -7.62
CA TYR A 182 17.20 -8.26 -7.28
C TYR A 182 16.68 -7.65 -5.96
N HIS A 183 15.52 -7.00 -5.99
CA HIS A 183 14.82 -6.50 -4.81
C HIS A 183 13.68 -7.44 -4.48
N TRP A 184 13.67 -7.96 -3.26
CA TRP A 184 12.58 -8.79 -2.76
C TRP A 184 11.87 -8.11 -1.61
N GLN A 185 10.57 -8.37 -1.49
CA GLN A 185 9.72 -7.78 -0.47
C GLN A 185 8.53 -8.67 -0.16
N GLY A 186 7.83 -8.38 0.92
CA GLY A 186 6.59 -9.06 1.23
C GLY A 186 6.11 -8.81 2.65
N THR A 187 5.41 -9.81 3.17
CA THR A 187 4.75 -9.77 4.48
C THR A 187 5.22 -10.92 5.35
N VAL A 188 5.49 -10.63 6.62
CA VAL A 188 5.72 -11.60 7.69
C VAL A 188 4.50 -11.59 8.61
N PHE A 189 3.81 -12.73 8.72
CA PHE A 189 2.62 -12.89 9.55
C PHE A 189 3.03 -13.26 10.97
N ALA A 190 3.19 -12.26 11.83
CA ALA A 190 3.73 -12.40 13.18
C ALA A 190 2.97 -11.51 14.18
N ALA A 191 1.74 -11.91 14.50
CA ALA A 191 0.78 -11.07 15.21
C ALA A 191 1.22 -10.63 16.61
N ASP A 192 1.96 -11.47 17.31
CA ASP A 192 2.21 -11.34 18.75
C ASP A 192 3.57 -10.73 19.10
N VAL A 193 4.37 -10.35 18.09
CA VAL A 193 5.71 -9.80 18.31
C VAL A 193 5.65 -8.29 18.39
N ASP A 194 6.14 -7.71 19.49
CA ASP A 194 6.37 -6.27 19.60
C ASP A 194 7.85 -5.95 19.40
N VAL A 195 8.14 -5.22 18.32
CA VAL A 195 9.49 -4.83 17.89
C VAL A 195 9.52 -3.38 17.45
N ARG A 196 10.63 -2.71 17.73
CA ARG A 196 10.86 -1.35 17.26
C ARG A 196 11.34 -1.38 15.81
N LEU A 197 10.61 -0.71 14.93
CA LEU A 197 10.90 -0.65 13.50
C LEU A 197 11.63 0.64 13.10
N PRO A 198 12.43 0.63 12.01
CA PRO A 198 12.78 -0.54 11.22
C PRO A 198 13.76 -1.46 11.94
N LEU A 199 13.68 -2.77 11.68
CA LEU A 199 14.51 -3.78 12.33
C LEU A 199 15.17 -4.68 11.27
N GLU A 200 16.48 -4.86 11.36
CA GLU A 200 17.19 -5.83 10.51
C GLU A 200 16.83 -7.26 10.89
N VAL A 201 16.62 -8.09 9.87
CA VAL A 201 16.23 -9.48 10.04
C VAL A 201 16.95 -10.38 9.06
N THR A 202 17.06 -11.65 9.43
CA THR A 202 17.38 -12.73 8.49
C THR A 202 16.13 -13.57 8.31
N VAL A 203 15.67 -13.72 7.08
CA VAL A 203 14.55 -14.59 6.72
C VAL A 203 15.13 -15.87 6.13
N THR A 204 14.72 -17.01 6.68
CA THR A 204 15.17 -18.34 6.27
C THR A 204 13.98 -19.19 5.82
N ILE A 205 14.06 -19.75 4.62
CA ILE A 205 13.08 -20.68 4.06
C ILE A 205 13.84 -21.90 3.58
N GLY A 206 13.56 -23.07 4.18
CA GLY A 206 14.33 -24.28 3.92
C GLY A 206 15.83 -24.08 4.20
N ASP A 207 16.67 -24.26 3.19
CA ASP A 207 18.12 -24.09 3.25
C ASP A 207 18.60 -22.68 2.84
N ARG A 208 17.70 -21.81 2.41
CA ARG A 208 18.01 -20.47 1.89
C ARG A 208 17.76 -19.41 2.95
N SER A 209 18.69 -18.48 3.07
CA SER A 209 18.59 -17.35 4.01
C SER A 209 18.97 -16.05 3.33
N ALA A 210 18.23 -15.00 3.62
CA ALA A 210 18.49 -13.66 3.10
C ALA A 210 18.34 -12.59 4.19
N ARG A 211 19.21 -11.59 4.14
CA ARG A 211 19.09 -10.41 4.99
C ARG A 211 18.02 -9.49 4.45
N GLY A 212 17.14 -9.04 5.32
CA GLY A 212 16.12 -8.06 5.04
C GLY A 212 15.94 -7.09 6.19
N ARG A 213 14.89 -6.29 6.08
CA ARG A 213 14.52 -5.31 7.09
C ARG A 213 13.00 -5.30 7.22
N LEU A 214 12.52 -5.49 8.45
CA LEU A 214 11.13 -5.17 8.78
C LEU A 214 11.00 -3.65 8.79
N THR A 215 10.04 -3.12 8.04
CA THR A 215 9.90 -1.68 7.80
C THR A 215 8.65 -1.09 8.44
N GLU A 216 7.59 -1.87 8.54
CA GLU A 216 6.27 -1.45 9.01
C GLU A 216 5.56 -2.60 9.71
N ARG A 217 4.78 -2.30 10.75
CA ARG A 217 3.79 -3.21 11.33
C ARG A 217 2.43 -2.77 10.80
N THR A 218 1.74 -3.65 10.09
CA THR A 218 0.42 -3.39 9.54
C THR A 218 -0.64 -3.45 10.65
N PRO A 219 -1.83 -2.86 10.42
CA PRO A 219 -2.96 -2.95 11.35
C PRO A 219 -3.46 -4.37 11.63
N TRP A 220 -3.13 -5.35 10.78
CA TRP A 220 -3.46 -6.77 10.98
C TRP A 220 -2.36 -7.54 11.73
N SER A 221 -1.49 -6.80 12.44
CA SER A 221 -0.37 -7.33 13.18
C SER A 221 0.63 -8.13 12.33
N THR A 222 0.76 -7.82 11.03
CA THR A 222 1.83 -8.37 10.18
C THR A 222 2.96 -7.37 10.03
N PHE A 223 4.13 -7.80 9.58
CA PHE A 223 5.23 -6.89 9.24
C PHE A 223 5.50 -6.84 7.75
N SER A 224 5.72 -5.65 7.20
CA SER A 224 6.31 -5.51 5.88
C SER A 224 7.81 -5.78 5.96
N VAL A 225 8.32 -6.63 5.06
CA VAL A 225 9.74 -6.96 4.95
C VAL A 225 10.26 -6.60 3.56
N VAL A 226 11.49 -6.10 3.49
CA VAL A 226 12.21 -5.84 2.24
C VAL A 226 13.64 -6.33 2.34
N GLY A 227 14.22 -6.77 1.23
CA GLY A 227 15.63 -7.13 1.14
C GLY A 227 16.18 -7.00 -0.27
N LEU A 228 17.50 -7.05 -0.35
CA LEU A 228 18.28 -6.82 -1.57
C LEU A 228 19.14 -8.05 -1.85
N GLY A 229 19.32 -8.36 -3.13
CA GLY A 229 20.11 -9.48 -3.62
C GLY A 229 19.31 -10.77 -3.68
N ALA A 230 20.00 -11.90 -3.52
CA ALA A 230 19.39 -13.23 -3.58
C ALA A 230 18.25 -13.34 -2.55
N PRO A 231 17.04 -13.70 -2.97
CA PRO A 231 15.93 -13.87 -2.05
C PRO A 231 16.08 -15.14 -1.22
N PRO A 232 15.33 -15.25 -0.10
CA PRO A 232 15.33 -16.45 0.71
C PRO A 232 14.49 -17.58 0.08
N PHE A 233 13.87 -17.39 -1.08
CA PHE A 233 13.06 -18.40 -1.78
C PHE A 233 13.70 -18.80 -3.11
N ALA A 234 13.28 -19.94 -3.67
CA ALA A 234 13.74 -20.37 -4.99
C ALA A 234 13.24 -19.40 -6.07
N LEU A 235 14.14 -19.02 -6.98
CA LEU A 235 13.78 -18.31 -8.19
C LEU A 235 13.57 -19.35 -9.29
N GLU A 236 12.48 -19.24 -10.04
CA GLU A 236 12.32 -20.05 -11.24
C GLU A 236 13.44 -19.73 -12.23
N ALA A 237 14.06 -20.78 -12.78
CA ALA A 237 15.05 -20.63 -13.81
C ALA A 237 14.34 -20.24 -15.10
N VAL A 238 14.51 -18.99 -15.53
CA VAL A 238 14.09 -18.58 -16.87
C VAL A 238 14.98 -19.31 -17.87
N GLU A 239 14.44 -20.31 -18.57
CA GLU A 239 15.07 -20.84 -19.79
C GLU A 239 15.05 -19.72 -20.83
N VAL A 240 16.23 -19.13 -21.07
CA VAL A 240 16.41 -18.17 -22.16
C VAL A 240 16.64 -18.98 -23.43
N ASP A 241 15.61 -19.08 -24.26
CA ASP A 241 15.80 -19.58 -25.62
C ASP A 241 16.56 -18.50 -26.41
N VAL A 242 17.88 -18.70 -26.55
CA VAL A 242 18.73 -17.82 -27.34
C VAL A 242 18.55 -18.23 -28.80
N PRO A 243 17.98 -17.38 -29.67
CA PRO A 243 17.90 -17.71 -31.08
C PRO A 243 19.34 -17.82 -31.62
N LEU A 244 19.69 -19.01 -32.13
CA LEU A 244 20.91 -19.19 -32.90
C LEU A 244 20.77 -18.37 -34.20
N LEU A 245 21.62 -17.36 -34.36
CA LEU A 245 21.81 -16.63 -35.62
C LEU A 245 22.56 -17.47 -36.65
#